data_AF-A0A958SZH3-F1
#
_entry.id   AF-A0A958SZH3-F1
#
_cell.length_a   1.000
_cell.length_b   1.000
_cell.length_c   1.000
_cell.angle_alpha   90.00
_cell.angle_beta   90.00
_cell.angle_gamma   90.00
#
_symmetry.space_group_name_H-M   'P 1'
#
loop_
_entity.id
_entity.type
_entity.pdbx_description
1 polymer ?
#
loop_
_entity_poly.entity_id
_entity_poly.type
_entity_poly.pdbx_seq_one_letter_code
_entity_poly.pdbx_strand_id
1 'polypeptide(L)'
;MIFVLVLITGLVILFFIVFQKRKNKLIMEKFRQQQQFQEELSSVQVEIQEQTLKNIGQELHDNIGQLLSVANMQLSIMNTQVPSEIKESFEETKNVVKESLGEVRALSKSLNSDVIASRGFQLSVQNEIDRFNKLKFISAEMTTEGHPDSFSNSKDSIILFRILQEFFSNTIKYAKASKVVVHLKYLSDSLEINVEDDG
;
A
#
# COMPACT_ATOMS: atom_id res chain seq x y z
N MET A 1 14.99 8.06 73.52
CA MET A 1 13.76 8.33 72.72
C MET A 1 14.07 8.91 71.35
N ILE A 2 14.88 9.98 71.24
CA ILE A 2 15.20 10.63 69.94
C ILE A 2 15.85 9.66 68.94
N PHE A 3 16.84 8.87 69.35
CA PHE A 3 17.49 7.88 68.47
C PHE A 3 16.51 6.86 67.88
N VAL A 4 15.58 6.37 68.70
CA VAL A 4 14.55 5.40 68.27
C VAL A 4 13.61 6.04 67.25
N LEU A 5 13.22 7.31 67.45
CA LEU A 5 12.39 8.04 66.50
C LEU A 5 13.09 8.23 65.15
N VAL A 6 14.38 8.57 65.14
CA VAL A 6 15.18 8.73 63.91
C VAL A 6 15.31 7.40 63.15
N LEU A 7 15.47 6.29 63.87
CA LEU A 7 15.59 4.96 63.26
C LEU A 7 14.26 4.53 62.63
N ILE A 8 13.14 4.77 63.31
CA ILE A 8 11.79 4.49 62.78
C ILE A 8 11.49 5.35 61.55
N THR A 9 11.77 6.66 61.59
CA THR A 9 11.54 7.54 60.43
C THR A 9 12.39 7.12 59.23
N GLY A 10 13.66 6.76 59.45
CA GLY A 10 14.53 6.22 58.40
C GLY A 10 13.98 4.94 57.75
N LEU A 11 13.46 4.01 58.56
CA LEU A 11 12.82 2.78 58.05
C LEU A 11 11.55 3.06 57.24
N VAL A 12 10.71 3.99 57.70
CA VAL A 12 9.49 4.39 56.99
C VAL A 12 9.83 5.03 55.64
N ILE A 13 10.82 5.92 55.60
CA ILE A 13 11.30 6.54 54.35
C ILE A 13 11.86 5.48 53.40
N LEU A 14 12.71 4.57 53.90
CA LEU A 14 13.28 3.48 53.10
C LEU A 14 12.18 2.58 52.52
N PHE A 15 11.22 2.18 53.36
CA PHE A 15 10.06 1.39 52.94
C PHE A 15 9.27 2.12 51.85
N PHE A 16 8.98 3.41 52.03
CA PHE A 16 8.25 4.21 51.05
C PHE A 16 9.01 4.33 49.72
N ILE A 17 10.33 4.53 49.75
CA ILE A 17 11.18 4.58 48.54
C ILE A 17 11.14 3.23 47.81
N VAL A 18 11.31 2.11 48.53
CA VAL A 18 11.28 0.76 47.94
C VAL A 18 9.89 0.46 47.36
N PHE A 19 8.83 0.81 48.08
CA PHE A 19 7.45 0.66 47.63
C PHE A 19 7.19 1.48 46.35
N GLN A 20 7.58 2.75 46.31
CA GLN A 20 7.47 3.58 45.12
C GLN A 20 8.25 3.01 43.94
N LYS A 21 9.50 2.58 44.14
CA LYS A 21 10.32 1.98 43.07
C LYS A 21 9.64 0.73 42.50
N ARG A 22 9.11 -0.14 43.34
CA ARG A 22 8.36 -1.34 42.90
C ARG A 22 7.09 -0.97 42.14
N LYS A 23 6.30 -0.03 42.66
CA LYS A 23 5.09 0.46 41.99
C LYS A 23 5.41 1.06 40.61
N ASN A 24 6.43 1.90 40.52
CA ASN A 24 6.85 2.51 39.26
C ASN A 24 7.35 1.47 38.26
N LYS A 25 8.09 0.45 38.74
CA LYS A 25 8.51 -0.68 37.89
C LYS A 25 7.31 -1.43 37.32
N LEU A 26 6.31 -1.76 38.13
CA LEU A 26 5.08 -2.44 37.68
C LEU A 26 4.28 -1.59 36.69
N ILE A 27 4.19 -0.28 36.90
CA ILE A 27 3.52 0.64 35.96
C ILE A 27 4.26 0.65 34.62
N MET A 28 5.59 0.72 34.64
CA MET A 28 6.41 0.69 33.43
C MET A 28 6.32 -0.64 32.69
N GLU A 29 6.28 -1.77 33.42
CA GLU A 29 6.06 -3.09 32.82
C GLU A 29 4.68 -3.20 32.17
N LYS A 30 3.62 -2.75 32.83
CA LYS A 30 2.26 -2.71 32.24
C LYS A 30 2.21 -1.81 31.01
N PHE A 31 2.83 -0.63 31.07
CA PHE A 31 2.89 0.28 29.94
C PHE A 31 3.62 -0.35 28.74
N ARG A 32 4.76 -1.01 28.97
CA ARG A 32 5.48 -1.75 27.93
C ARG A 32 4.66 -2.89 27.34
N GLN A 33 3.98 -3.68 28.18
CA GLN A 33 3.10 -4.76 27.70
C GLN A 33 1.95 -4.21 26.85
N GLN A 34 1.34 -3.10 27.26
CA GLN A 34 0.31 -2.44 26.45
C GLN A 34 0.85 -1.92 25.13
N GLN A 35 2.05 -1.34 25.11
CA GLN A 35 2.70 -0.90 23.87
C GLN A 35 2.97 -2.08 22.93
N GLN A 36 3.56 -3.16 23.44
CA GLN A 36 3.83 -4.38 22.66
C GLN A 36 2.55 -4.98 22.09
N PHE A 37 1.49 -5.06 22.89
CA PHE A 37 0.20 -5.57 22.42
C PHE A 37 -0.41 -4.67 21.33
N GLN A 38 -0.29 -3.35 21.44
CA GLN A 38 -0.75 -2.42 20.40
C GLN A 38 0.06 -2.54 19.11
N GLU A 39 1.38 -2.70 19.22
CA GLU A 39 2.26 -2.94 18.06
C GLU A 39 1.90 -4.26 17.36
N GLU A 40 1.66 -5.32 18.12
CA GLU A 40 1.23 -6.62 17.59
C GLU A 40 -0.13 -6.55 16.89
N LEU A 41 -1.11 -5.88 17.51
CA LEU A 41 -2.43 -5.66 16.90
C LEU A 41 -2.32 -4.88 15.58
N SER A 42 -1.51 -3.81 15.56
CA SER A 42 -1.26 -3.02 14.36
C SER A 42 -0.64 -3.87 13.24
N SER A 43 0.37 -4.68 13.58
CA SER A 43 1.00 -5.60 12.62
C SER A 43 0.01 -6.62 12.05
N VAL A 44 -0.82 -7.22 12.90
CA VAL A 44 -1.84 -8.19 12.48
C VAL A 44 -2.89 -7.52 11.57
N GLN A 45 -3.30 -6.29 11.87
CA GLN A 45 -4.25 -5.56 11.05
C GLN A 45 -3.70 -5.31 9.64
N VAL A 46 -2.43 -4.90 9.52
CA VAL A 46 -1.75 -4.73 8.23
C VAL A 46 -1.68 -6.05 7.47
N GLU A 47 -1.34 -7.15 8.14
CA GLU A 47 -1.26 -8.48 7.51
C GLU A 47 -2.62 -8.94 6.97
N ILE A 48 -3.69 -8.78 7.75
CA ILE A 48 -5.06 -9.10 7.33
C ILE A 48 -5.48 -8.24 6.13
N GLN A 49 -5.14 -6.96 6.14
CA GLN A 49 -5.43 -6.05 5.03
C GLN A 49 -4.72 -6.50 3.75
N GLU A 50 -3.41 -6.78 3.81
CA GLU A 50 -2.64 -7.24 2.66
C GLU A 50 -3.15 -8.58 2.12
N GLN A 51 -3.49 -9.52 3.00
CA GLN A 51 -4.06 -10.80 2.60
C GLN A 51 -5.42 -10.62 1.91
N THR A 52 -6.24 -9.68 2.38
CA THR A 52 -7.53 -9.34 1.76
C THR A 52 -7.33 -8.74 0.37
N LEU A 53 -6.44 -7.76 0.23
CA LEU A 53 -6.12 -7.15 -1.06
C LEU A 53 -5.57 -8.17 -2.06
N LYS A 54 -4.69 -9.07 -1.59
CA LYS A 54 -4.18 -10.18 -2.39
C LYS A 54 -5.30 -11.10 -2.89
N ASN A 55 -6.21 -11.50 -2.01
CA ASN A 55 -7.34 -12.36 -2.38
C ASN A 55 -8.25 -11.67 -3.42
N ILE A 56 -8.56 -10.38 -3.22
CA ILE A 56 -9.34 -9.60 -4.20
C ILE A 56 -8.61 -9.52 -5.54
N GLY A 57 -7.30 -9.26 -5.53
CA GLY A 57 -6.48 -9.21 -6.75
C GLY A 57 -6.50 -10.53 -7.52
N GLN A 58 -6.43 -11.67 -6.82
CA GLN A 58 -6.55 -13.00 -7.41
C GLN A 58 -7.95 -13.26 -7.97
N GLU A 59 -8.99 -12.95 -7.20
CA GLU A 59 -10.38 -13.15 -7.64
C GLU A 59 -10.73 -12.31 -8.88
N LEU A 60 -10.24 -11.07 -8.95
CA LEU A 60 -10.36 -10.23 -10.15
C LEU A 60 -9.66 -10.85 -11.36
N HIS A 61 -8.49 -11.47 -11.18
CA HIS A 61 -7.79 -12.14 -12.27
C HIS A 61 -8.55 -13.36 -12.77
N ASP A 62 -8.93 -14.24 -11.84
CA ASP A 62 -9.45 -15.57 -12.13
C ASP A 62 -10.92 -15.54 -12.54
N ASN A 63 -11.74 -14.67 -11.96
CA ASN A 63 -13.14 -14.56 -12.36
C ASN A 63 -13.30 -13.54 -13.49
N ILE A 64 -13.12 -12.25 -13.19
CA ILE A 64 -13.46 -11.17 -14.13
C ILE A 64 -12.49 -11.12 -15.31
N GLY A 65 -11.19 -11.25 -15.05
CA GLY A 65 -10.15 -11.25 -16.06
C GLY A 65 -10.28 -12.42 -17.05
N GLN A 66 -10.60 -13.62 -16.56
CA GLN A 66 -10.83 -14.77 -17.45
C GLN A 66 -12.11 -14.60 -18.27
N LEU A 67 -13.22 -14.17 -17.67
CA LEU A 67 -14.48 -13.93 -18.40
C LEU A 67 -14.31 -12.89 -19.51
N LEU A 68 -13.63 -11.77 -19.23
CA LEU A 68 -13.34 -10.75 -20.25
C LEU A 68 -12.38 -11.27 -21.33
N SER A 69 -11.45 -12.15 -20.98
CA SER A 69 -10.58 -12.81 -21.97
C SER A 69 -11.39 -13.69 -22.92
N VAL A 70 -12.35 -14.46 -22.40
CA VAL A 70 -13.27 -15.28 -23.20
C VAL A 70 -14.16 -14.39 -24.09
N ALA A 71 -14.74 -13.32 -23.54
CA ALA A 71 -15.56 -12.38 -24.30
C ALA A 71 -14.76 -11.73 -25.45
N ASN A 72 -13.54 -11.26 -25.19
CA ASN A 72 -12.67 -10.69 -26.21
C ASN A 72 -12.27 -11.72 -27.29
N MET A 73 -12.08 -12.99 -26.92
CA MET A 73 -11.85 -14.08 -27.86
C MET A 73 -13.07 -14.33 -28.75
N GLN A 74 -14.27 -14.41 -28.16
CA GLN A 74 -15.52 -14.59 -28.90
C GLN A 74 -15.78 -13.43 -29.88
N LEU A 75 -15.58 -12.19 -29.44
CA LEU A 75 -15.65 -11.01 -30.33
C LEU A 75 -14.61 -11.09 -31.46
N SER A 76 -13.40 -11.56 -31.16
CA SER A 76 -12.36 -11.73 -32.20
C SER A 76 -12.75 -12.76 -33.27
N ILE A 77 -13.43 -13.84 -32.88
CA ILE A 77 -13.94 -14.87 -33.80
C ILE A 77 -15.08 -14.29 -34.66
N MET A 78 -16.06 -13.65 -34.02
CA MET A 78 -17.23 -13.06 -34.70
C MET A 78 -16.84 -11.94 -35.66
N ASN A 79 -15.70 -11.27 -35.43
CA ASN A 79 -15.24 -10.14 -36.22
C ASN A 79 -15.23 -10.38 -37.75
N THR A 80 -14.99 -11.62 -38.16
CA THR A 80 -14.94 -12.02 -39.58
C THR A 80 -16.31 -12.11 -40.25
N GLN A 81 -17.40 -12.17 -39.46
CA GLN A 81 -18.78 -12.34 -39.90
C GLN A 81 -19.61 -11.07 -39.75
N VAL A 82 -19.00 -9.98 -39.28
CA VAL A 82 -19.67 -8.70 -39.03
C VAL A 82 -19.89 -7.95 -40.36
N PRO A 83 -21.13 -7.59 -40.72
CA PRO A 83 -21.42 -6.78 -41.91
C PRO A 83 -20.72 -5.42 -41.88
N SER A 84 -20.36 -4.92 -43.06
CA SER A 84 -19.63 -3.65 -43.23
C SER A 84 -20.34 -2.47 -42.57
N GLU A 85 -21.68 -2.47 -42.56
CA GLU A 85 -22.52 -1.39 -42.04
C GLU A 85 -22.39 -1.20 -40.52
N ILE A 86 -22.03 -2.26 -39.77
CA ILE A 86 -21.88 -2.21 -38.31
C ILE A 86 -20.43 -2.48 -37.85
N LYS A 87 -19.50 -2.59 -38.81
CA LYS A 87 -18.12 -3.00 -38.55
C LYS A 87 -17.39 -2.04 -37.62
N GLU A 88 -17.60 -0.74 -37.78
CA GLU A 88 -17.00 0.30 -36.95
C GLU A 88 -17.47 0.20 -35.50
N SER A 89 -18.79 0.21 -35.27
CA SER A 89 -19.38 0.06 -33.92
C SER A 89 -18.99 -1.26 -33.24
N PHE A 90 -18.84 -2.33 -34.02
CA PHE A 90 -18.33 -3.60 -33.50
C PHE A 90 -16.88 -3.51 -33.00
N GLU A 91 -15.99 -2.89 -33.79
CA GLU A 91 -14.59 -2.72 -33.40
C GLU A 91 -14.46 -1.77 -32.19
N GLU A 92 -15.28 -0.72 -32.10
CA GLU A 92 -15.36 0.12 -30.90
C GLU A 92 -15.75 -0.69 -29.66
N THR A 93 -16.81 -1.50 -29.75
CA THR A 93 -17.26 -2.35 -28.64
C THR A 93 -16.18 -3.35 -28.23
N LYS A 94 -15.52 -3.99 -29.20
CA LYS A 94 -14.42 -4.91 -28.96
C LYS A 94 -13.23 -4.21 -28.29
N ASN A 95 -12.93 -2.98 -28.70
CA ASN A 95 -11.88 -2.18 -28.08
C ASN A 95 -12.22 -1.84 -26.62
N VAL A 96 -13.48 -1.50 -26.30
CA VAL A 96 -13.93 -1.27 -24.92
C VAL A 96 -13.73 -2.53 -24.06
N VAL A 97 -14.08 -3.71 -24.56
CA VAL A 97 -13.86 -4.99 -23.83
C VAL A 97 -12.37 -5.26 -23.63
N LYS A 98 -11.55 -5.03 -24.66
CA LYS A 98 -10.09 -5.21 -24.58
C LYS A 98 -9.46 -4.23 -23.58
N GLU A 99 -9.90 -2.99 -23.57
CA GLU A 99 -9.46 -1.98 -22.61
C GLU A 99 -9.85 -2.36 -21.18
N SER A 100 -11.12 -2.76 -20.97
CA SER A 100 -11.62 -3.24 -19.67
C SER A 100 -10.81 -4.41 -19.14
N LEU A 101 -10.45 -5.37 -20.01
CA LEU A 101 -9.57 -6.48 -19.64
C LEU A 101 -8.18 -6.01 -19.20
N GLY A 102 -7.63 -5.00 -19.88
CA GLY A 102 -6.37 -4.37 -19.50
C GLY A 102 -6.43 -3.75 -18.11
N GLU A 103 -7.50 -2.99 -17.83
CA GLU A 103 -7.71 -2.32 -16.55
C GLU A 103 -7.89 -3.31 -15.39
N VAL A 104 -8.72 -4.36 -15.58
CA VAL A 104 -8.90 -5.40 -14.56
C VAL A 104 -7.59 -6.11 -14.24
N ARG A 105 -6.76 -6.39 -15.26
CA ARG A 105 -5.43 -7.00 -15.05
C ARG A 105 -4.45 -6.07 -14.37
N ALA A 106 -4.49 -4.77 -14.67
CA ALA A 106 -3.66 -3.77 -14.01
C ALA A 106 -4.04 -3.64 -12.52
N LEU A 107 -5.34 -3.55 -12.24
CA LEU A 107 -5.87 -3.48 -10.87
C LEU A 107 -5.53 -4.74 -10.08
N SER A 108 -5.80 -5.93 -10.64
CA SER A 108 -5.46 -7.23 -10.04
C SER A 108 -3.99 -7.30 -9.59
N LYS A 109 -3.07 -6.82 -10.43
CA LYS A 109 -1.63 -6.78 -10.12
C LYS A 109 -1.26 -5.76 -9.05
N SER A 110 -1.90 -4.58 -9.04
CA SER A 110 -1.68 -3.53 -8.04
C SER A 110 -2.18 -3.94 -6.64
N LEU A 111 -3.22 -4.78 -6.56
CA LEU A 111 -3.71 -5.28 -5.29
C LEU A 111 -2.87 -6.43 -4.72
N ASN A 112 -2.20 -7.19 -5.59
CA ASN A 112 -1.47 -8.39 -5.19
C ASN A 112 -0.05 -8.08 -4.66
N SER A 113 0.14 -8.24 -3.35
CA SER A 113 1.42 -8.02 -2.65
C SER A 113 2.58 -8.90 -3.16
N ASP A 114 2.33 -10.14 -3.58
CA ASP A 114 3.36 -11.00 -4.17
C ASP A 114 3.84 -10.44 -5.53
N VAL A 115 2.92 -9.86 -6.30
CA VAL A 115 3.25 -9.23 -7.58
C VAL A 115 4.09 -7.97 -7.36
N ILE A 116 3.77 -7.18 -6.34
CA ILE A 116 4.56 -6.01 -5.94
C ILE A 116 5.97 -6.44 -5.50
N ALA A 117 6.06 -7.46 -4.64
CA ALA A 117 7.33 -7.98 -4.15
C ALA A 117 8.22 -8.56 -5.26
N SER A 118 7.64 -9.25 -6.24
CA SER A 118 8.37 -9.88 -7.34
C SER A 118 8.78 -8.91 -8.45
N ARG A 119 7.98 -7.88 -8.71
CA ARG A 119 8.24 -6.87 -9.76
C ARG A 119 9.08 -5.69 -9.29
N GLY A 120 9.13 -5.46 -7.99
CA GLY A 120 9.81 -4.32 -7.38
C GLY A 120 8.91 -3.09 -7.22
N PHE A 121 9.30 -2.25 -6.26
CA PHE A 121 8.59 -1.03 -5.86
C PHE A 121 8.41 -0.04 -7.02
N GLN A 122 9.52 0.39 -7.66
CA GLN A 122 9.50 1.38 -8.73
C GLN A 122 8.57 0.98 -9.89
N LEU A 123 8.65 -0.27 -10.33
CA LEU A 123 7.81 -0.76 -11.43
C LEU A 123 6.34 -0.79 -11.02
N SER A 124 6.04 -1.08 -9.76
CA SER A 124 4.68 -1.06 -9.22
C SER A 124 4.12 0.36 -9.21
N VAL A 125 4.91 1.35 -8.78
CA VAL A 125 4.53 2.78 -8.83
C VAL A 125 4.31 3.26 -10.26
N GLN A 126 5.21 2.93 -11.19
CA GLN A 126 5.04 3.30 -12.61
C GLN A 126 3.74 2.73 -13.19
N ASN A 127 3.43 1.45 -12.92
CA ASN A 127 2.20 0.83 -13.41
C ASN A 127 0.94 1.51 -12.85
N GLU A 128 0.98 1.99 -11.60
CA GLU A 128 -0.12 2.72 -10.98
C GLU A 128 -0.33 4.09 -11.66
N ILE A 129 0.76 4.82 -11.88
CA ILE A 129 0.79 6.12 -12.58
C ILE A 129 0.26 5.98 -14.01
N ASP A 130 0.75 4.98 -14.75
CA ASP A 130 0.31 4.72 -16.12
C ASP A 130 -1.19 4.42 -16.19
N ARG A 131 -1.71 3.68 -15.21
CA ARG A 131 -3.15 3.41 -15.10
C ARG A 131 -3.94 4.70 -14.89
N PHE A 132 -3.52 5.57 -13.98
CA PHE A 132 -4.21 6.83 -13.73
C PHE A 132 -4.20 7.79 -14.92
N ASN A 133 -3.06 7.89 -15.61
CA ASN A 133 -2.93 8.66 -16.84
C ASN A 133 -3.86 8.13 -17.94
N LYS A 134 -3.89 6.81 -18.13
CA LYS A 134 -4.74 6.17 -19.14
C LYS A 134 -6.23 6.38 -18.86
N LEU A 135 -6.64 6.26 -17.60
CA LEU A 135 -8.01 6.53 -17.15
C LEU A 135 -8.35 8.02 -17.10
N LYS A 136 -7.38 8.90 -17.40
CA LYS A 136 -7.51 10.37 -17.35
C LYS A 136 -8.01 10.87 -15.99
N PHE A 137 -7.65 10.18 -14.91
CA PHE A 137 -7.98 10.61 -13.55
C PHE A 137 -7.14 11.81 -13.12
N ILE A 138 -5.85 11.80 -13.45
CA ILE A 138 -4.89 12.87 -13.15
C ILE A 138 -3.69 12.76 -14.10
N SER A 139 -2.97 13.86 -14.32
CA SER A 139 -1.68 13.83 -15.02
C SER A 139 -0.55 13.51 -14.03
N ALA A 140 -0.11 12.27 -13.99
CA ALA A 140 0.94 11.81 -13.08
C ALA A 140 2.27 11.57 -13.81
N GLU A 141 3.38 12.04 -13.23
CA GLU A 141 4.74 11.84 -13.76
C GLU A 141 5.63 11.25 -12.68
N MET A 142 6.55 10.33 -13.07
CA MET A 142 7.58 9.82 -12.17
C MET A 142 8.97 10.09 -12.74
N THR A 143 9.88 10.49 -11.88
CA THR A 143 11.31 10.52 -12.18
C THR A 143 12.06 9.66 -11.17
N THR A 144 13.18 9.08 -11.61
CA THR A 144 14.00 8.22 -10.77
C THR A 144 15.46 8.60 -10.91
N GLU A 145 16.13 8.74 -9.77
CA GLU A 145 17.55 8.96 -9.65
C GLU A 145 18.19 7.79 -8.87
N GLY A 146 19.36 7.32 -9.31
CA GLY A 146 20.05 6.19 -8.67
C GLY A 146 19.61 4.82 -9.19
N HIS A 147 19.97 3.74 -8.46
CA HIS A 147 19.68 2.36 -8.87
C HIS A 147 18.84 1.59 -7.84
N PRO A 148 17.79 0.84 -8.27
CA PRO A 148 16.86 0.16 -7.38
C PRO A 148 17.49 -0.89 -6.48
N ASP A 149 18.62 -1.47 -6.90
CA ASP A 149 19.32 -2.55 -6.19
C ASP A 149 19.82 -2.14 -4.80
N SER A 150 19.85 -0.84 -4.48
CA SER A 150 20.18 -0.36 -3.13
C SER A 150 19.05 -0.53 -2.11
N PHE A 151 17.83 -0.86 -2.55
CA PHE A 151 16.66 -1.07 -1.68
C PHE A 151 15.96 -2.41 -2.00
N SER A 152 16.33 -3.48 -1.27
CA SER A 152 15.88 -4.86 -1.58
C SER A 152 14.88 -5.46 -0.57
N ASN A 153 14.40 -4.69 0.41
CA ASN A 153 13.42 -5.22 1.37
C ASN A 153 12.01 -5.27 0.76
N SER A 154 11.51 -6.48 0.50
CA SER A 154 10.19 -6.74 -0.07
C SER A 154 9.04 -6.25 0.82
N LYS A 155 9.17 -6.35 2.15
CA LYS A 155 8.13 -5.88 3.08
C LYS A 155 8.00 -4.36 3.05
N ASP A 156 9.12 -3.66 3.12
CA ASP A 156 9.13 -2.20 3.09
C ASP A 156 8.64 -1.69 1.73
N SER A 157 8.98 -2.38 0.63
CA SER A 157 8.48 -2.06 -0.71
C SER A 157 6.95 -2.12 -0.80
N ILE A 158 6.33 -3.14 -0.21
CA ILE A 158 4.87 -3.27 -0.16
C ILE A 158 4.27 -2.12 0.66
N ILE A 159 4.80 -1.86 1.85
CA ILE A 159 4.30 -0.80 2.74
C ILE A 159 4.40 0.57 2.07
N LEU A 160 5.56 0.90 1.48
CA LEU A 160 5.77 2.16 0.75
C LEU A 160 4.82 2.28 -0.44
N PHE A 161 4.57 1.19 -1.16
CA PHE A 161 3.61 1.19 -2.25
C PHE A 161 2.18 1.47 -1.75
N ARG A 162 1.77 0.90 -0.61
CA ARG A 162 0.46 1.19 -0.01
C ARG A 162 0.31 2.64 0.42
N ILE A 163 1.38 3.23 0.98
CA ILE A 163 1.39 4.66 1.33
C ILE A 163 1.17 5.51 0.09
N LEU A 164 1.89 5.22 -1.01
CA LEU A 164 1.72 5.94 -2.27
C LEU A 164 0.34 5.72 -2.88
N GLN A 165 -0.17 4.49 -2.84
CA GLN A 165 -1.51 4.17 -3.34
C GLN A 165 -2.61 4.95 -2.60
N GLU A 166 -2.49 5.04 -1.28
CA GLU A 166 -3.41 5.83 -0.46
C GLU A 166 -3.27 7.34 -0.76
N PHE A 167 -2.04 7.83 -0.93
CA PHE A 167 -1.79 9.21 -1.38
C PHE A 167 -2.53 9.49 -2.70
N PHE A 168 -2.31 8.67 -3.73
CA PHE A 168 -2.95 8.86 -5.03
C PHE A 168 -4.48 8.78 -4.95
N SER A 169 -5.01 7.85 -4.15
CA SER A 169 -6.45 7.73 -3.87
C SER A 169 -7.00 9.03 -3.27
N ASN A 170 -6.29 9.61 -2.30
CA ASN A 170 -6.70 10.84 -1.66
C ASN A 170 -6.62 12.05 -2.60
N THR A 171 -5.56 12.14 -3.41
CA THR A 171 -5.45 13.18 -4.45
C THR A 171 -6.63 13.10 -5.43
N ILE A 172 -6.95 11.92 -5.96
CA ILE A 172 -8.05 11.74 -6.91
C ILE A 172 -9.41 12.07 -6.28
N LYS A 173 -9.63 11.70 -5.02
CA LYS A 173 -10.94 11.86 -4.36
C LYS A 173 -11.16 13.25 -3.77
N TYR A 174 -10.11 13.92 -3.29
CA TYR A 174 -10.25 15.08 -2.40
C TYR A 174 -9.48 16.32 -2.85
N ALA A 175 -8.30 16.18 -3.45
CA ALA A 175 -7.41 17.31 -3.79
C ALA A 175 -7.97 18.22 -4.89
N LYS A 176 -8.79 17.68 -5.81
CA LYS A 176 -9.09 18.33 -7.11
C LYS A 176 -7.83 18.68 -7.91
N ALA A 177 -6.72 18.00 -7.62
CA ALA A 177 -5.47 18.14 -8.31
C ALA A 177 -5.61 17.73 -9.78
N SER A 178 -4.86 18.42 -10.64
CA SER A 178 -4.71 18.12 -12.06
C SER A 178 -3.40 17.42 -12.37
N LYS A 179 -2.40 17.55 -11.47
CA LYS A 179 -1.06 17.00 -11.63
C LYS A 179 -0.53 16.35 -10.35
N VAL A 180 0.17 15.23 -10.51
CA VAL A 180 0.99 14.59 -9.47
C VAL A 180 2.39 14.37 -10.00
N VAL A 181 3.40 14.62 -9.17
CA VAL A 181 4.80 14.33 -9.47
C VAL A 181 5.40 13.44 -8.39
N VAL A 182 6.00 12.34 -8.81
CA VAL A 182 6.72 11.39 -7.95
C VAL A 182 8.19 11.44 -8.27
N HIS A 183 9.01 11.70 -7.25
CA HIS A 183 10.46 11.64 -7.34
C HIS A 183 10.97 10.51 -6.45
N LEU A 184 11.60 9.51 -7.07
CA LEU A 184 12.28 8.42 -6.37
C LEU A 184 13.78 8.62 -6.46
N LYS A 185 14.46 8.72 -5.32
CA LYS A 185 15.91 8.87 -5.27
C LYS A 185 16.54 7.75 -4.43
N TYR A 186 17.19 6.84 -5.12
CA TYR A 186 17.93 5.73 -4.54
C TYR A 186 19.32 6.20 -4.13
N LEU A 187 19.56 6.24 -2.83
CA LEU A 187 20.86 6.48 -2.21
C LEU A 187 21.52 5.14 -1.86
N SER A 188 22.75 5.18 -1.36
CA SER A 188 23.52 3.97 -1.02
C SER A 188 22.82 3.09 0.02
N ASP A 189 22.20 3.71 1.04
CA ASP A 189 21.62 3.01 2.19
C ASP A 189 20.15 3.40 2.45
N SER A 190 19.54 4.20 1.57
CA SER A 190 18.18 4.69 1.78
C SER A 190 17.48 5.01 0.45
N LEU A 191 16.15 5.08 0.52
CA LEU A 191 15.28 5.52 -0.55
C LEU A 191 14.58 6.80 -0.09
N GLU A 192 14.80 7.89 -0.79
CA GLU A 192 14.04 9.14 -0.64
C GLU A 192 12.88 9.13 -1.63
N ILE A 193 11.67 9.41 -1.14
CA ILE A 193 10.44 9.48 -1.92
C ILE A 193 9.85 10.86 -1.68
N ASN A 194 9.72 11.67 -2.73
CA ASN A 194 8.96 12.92 -2.69
C ASN A 194 7.76 12.81 -3.62
N VAL A 195 6.57 13.08 -3.11
CA VAL A 195 5.33 13.07 -3.89
C VAL A 195 4.57 14.36 -3.64
N GLU A 196 4.28 15.05 -4.73
CA GLU A 196 3.61 16.35 -4.73
C GLU A 196 2.42 16.30 -5.67
N ASP A 197 1.29 16.85 -5.22
CA ASP A 197 0.15 17.16 -6.07
C ASP A 197 -0.09 18.69 -6.09
N ASP A 198 -0.89 19.17 -7.04
CA ASP A 198 -1.19 20.60 -7.22
C ASP A 198 -2.52 21.06 -6.58
N GLY A 199 -3.06 20.32 -5.58
CA GLY A 199 -4.37 20.58 -4.97
C GLY A 199 -4.50 20.32 -3.47
#